data_AF-A0A671YP07-F1
#
_entry.id   AF-A0A671YP07-F1
#
_cell.length_a   1.000
_cell.length_b   1.000
_cell.length_c   1.000
_cell.angle_alpha   90.00
_cell.angle_beta   90.00
_cell.angle_gamma   90.00
#
_symmetry.space_group_name_H-M   'P 1'
#
loop_
_entity.id
_entity.type
_entity.pdbx_description
1 polymer ?
#
loop_
_entity_poly.entity_id
_entity_poly.type
_entity_poly.pdbx_seq_one_letter_code
_entity_poly.pdbx_strand_id
1 'polypeptide(L)'
;MASKRPQGDKERTEKKKKKNCEETAELCSVVDDEQAKRAVREAWSQKTHYSHGDLELDCHPFPHCIIRNFLDSETFVENLQTELLGLNFNEKSNDLYKFKQSDDLKKRKEPHITGLRAALFGRFRSWLGEVLGVELEPTVDISCARYEYTDVLLCHDDELEGRRVAFILYLVPPWQISDGGTLDLYSIDSNFQPQSIVKSLIPSLNTLVLFEVSPVSFHQVSEVLTEDKCRLSLSGWFHGPSLERPPRHIEAPVSRSPHLPRDVSLVKHAHRRVESYLKQIFTPVCCGELRRWSHGGYTLLHDAEAAQAEYALDLVLPFSSAEWQSEFGGYTCYVANEEDEELLTVYPENNSLALVYRDKETLKFVKHVNHRSSSDSGNSSTCRALYDFSFVYYE
;
A
#
# COMPACT_ATOMS: atom_id res chain seq x y z
N MET A 1 73.07 -22.24 -32.06
CA MET A 1 72.32 -21.03 -32.41
C MET A 1 71.18 -20.87 -31.43
N ALA A 2 71.00 -19.65 -30.88
CA ALA A 2 69.76 -19.02 -30.38
C ALA A 2 68.90 -19.80 -29.34
N SER A 3 68.36 -19.22 -28.28
CA SER A 3 68.34 -17.83 -27.79
C SER A 3 67.84 -17.89 -26.34
N LYS A 4 68.40 -17.06 -25.46
CA LYS A 4 67.90 -16.83 -24.10
C LYS A 4 66.49 -16.22 -24.16
N ARG A 5 65.58 -16.66 -23.28
CA ARG A 5 64.33 -15.94 -22.95
C ARG A 5 64.39 -15.44 -21.49
N PRO A 6 63.78 -14.29 -21.16
CA PRO A 6 64.02 -13.57 -19.92
C PRO A 6 63.14 -14.09 -18.77
N GLN A 7 63.67 -14.06 -17.54
CA GLN A 7 62.88 -14.07 -16.31
C GLN A 7 62.06 -12.78 -16.24
N GLY A 8 60.73 -12.91 -16.33
CA GLY A 8 59.80 -11.84 -16.01
C GLY A 8 59.49 -11.85 -14.53
N ASP A 9 59.77 -10.73 -13.87
CA ASP A 9 59.29 -10.41 -12.53
C ASP A 9 57.77 -10.56 -12.46
N LYS A 10 57.31 -11.42 -11.56
CA LYS A 10 55.91 -11.43 -11.12
C LYS A 10 55.80 -10.52 -9.91
N GLU A 11 55.48 -9.25 -10.15
CA GLU A 11 54.89 -8.39 -9.13
C GLU A 11 53.65 -9.09 -8.55
N ARG A 12 53.72 -9.45 -7.27
CA ARG A 12 52.56 -9.81 -6.48
C ARG A 12 51.72 -8.55 -6.29
N THR A 13 50.70 -8.39 -7.14
CA THR A 13 49.57 -7.52 -6.82
C THR A 13 48.82 -8.16 -5.66
N GLU A 14 49.03 -7.63 -4.45
CA GLU A 14 48.19 -7.92 -3.29
C GLU A 14 46.76 -7.45 -3.60
N LYS A 15 45.92 -8.38 -4.05
CA LYS A 15 44.47 -8.21 -3.97
C LYS A 15 44.11 -8.14 -2.48
N LYS A 16 43.95 -6.93 -1.95
CA LYS A 16 43.23 -6.70 -0.69
C LYS A 16 41.86 -7.36 -0.82
N LYS A 17 41.73 -8.57 -0.28
CA LYS A 17 40.43 -9.18 0.04
C LYS A 17 39.75 -8.20 0.99
N LYS A 18 38.73 -7.49 0.50
CA LYS A 18 37.82 -6.71 1.35
C LYS A 18 37.20 -7.74 2.29
N LYS A 19 37.71 -7.79 3.52
CA LYS A 19 37.19 -8.65 4.58
C LYS A 19 35.78 -8.13 4.81
N ASN A 20 34.76 -8.95 4.52
CA ASN A 20 33.37 -8.66 4.89
C ASN A 20 33.36 -8.60 6.41
N CYS A 21 33.60 -7.41 6.97
CA CYS A 21 33.42 -7.14 8.38
C CYS A 21 31.96 -6.74 8.48
N GLU A 22 31.15 -7.55 9.14
CA GLU A 22 29.79 -7.16 9.49
C GLU A 22 29.90 -5.93 10.39
N GLU A 23 29.22 -4.85 10.01
CA GLU A 23 29.13 -3.65 10.85
C GLU A 23 28.01 -3.86 11.86
N THR A 24 28.26 -3.54 13.13
CA THR A 24 27.27 -3.78 14.18
C THR A 24 26.31 -2.58 14.27
N ALA A 25 25.01 -2.84 14.14
CA ALA A 25 23.98 -1.83 14.36
C ALA A 25 23.68 -1.73 15.87
N GLU A 26 24.10 -0.64 16.50
CA GLU A 26 23.74 -0.33 17.88
C GLU A 26 22.35 0.34 17.93
N LEU A 27 21.48 -0.19 18.79
CA LEU A 27 20.12 0.30 18.97
C LEU A 27 20.07 1.28 20.13
N CYS A 28 19.17 2.26 20.03
CA CYS A 28 18.95 3.26 21.07
C CYS A 28 18.83 2.71 22.49
N SER A 29 19.40 3.46 23.43
CA SER A 29 19.50 3.10 24.86
C SER A 29 18.17 2.74 25.53
N VAL A 30 17.02 3.20 25.02
CA VAL A 30 15.70 2.85 25.56
C VAL A 30 15.38 1.36 25.45
N VAL A 31 15.97 0.67 24.46
CA VAL A 31 15.82 -0.79 24.29
C VAL A 31 16.52 -1.54 25.45
N ASP A 32 17.52 -0.93 26.08
CA ASP A 32 18.27 -1.50 27.21
C ASP A 32 17.78 -1.07 28.58
N ASP A 33 16.85 -0.12 28.63
CA ASP A 33 16.25 0.35 29.86
C ASP A 33 15.17 -0.64 30.33
N GLU A 34 15.51 -1.50 31.28
CA GLU A 34 14.59 -2.48 31.89
C GLU A 34 13.40 -1.84 32.60
N GLN A 35 13.51 -0.58 33.06
CA GLN A 35 12.37 0.14 33.61
C GLN A 35 11.45 0.62 32.49
N ALA A 36 12.01 1.18 31.42
CA ALA A 36 11.25 1.58 30.24
C ALA A 36 10.55 0.37 29.60
N LYS A 37 11.24 -0.76 29.40
CA LYS A 37 10.66 -2.00 28.85
C LYS A 37 9.45 -2.48 29.65
N ARG A 38 9.55 -2.48 30.99
CA ARG A 38 8.43 -2.86 31.88
C ARG A 38 7.25 -1.89 31.77
N ALA A 39 7.52 -0.59 31.73
CA ALA A 39 6.49 0.42 31.63
C ALA A 39 5.78 0.40 30.26
N VAL A 40 6.54 0.23 29.16
CA VAL A 40 5.97 0.06 27.81
C VAL A 40 5.11 -1.20 27.73
N ARG A 41 5.57 -2.31 28.29
CA ARG A 41 4.78 -3.56 28.38
C ARG A 41 3.45 -3.35 29.10
N GLU A 42 3.47 -2.70 30.26
CA GLU A 42 2.27 -2.40 31.03
C GLU A 42 1.33 -1.48 30.25
N ALA A 43 1.86 -0.40 29.68
CA ALA A 43 1.10 0.56 28.92
C ALA A 43 0.47 -0.04 27.66
N TRP A 44 1.19 -0.91 26.96
CA TRP A 44 0.70 -1.63 25.79
C TRP A 44 -0.47 -2.56 26.16
N SER A 45 -0.31 -3.33 27.24
CA SER A 45 -1.36 -4.23 27.72
C SER A 45 -2.60 -3.47 28.20
N GLN A 46 -2.43 -2.31 28.84
CA GLN A 46 -3.53 -1.48 29.34
C GLN A 46 -4.11 -0.55 28.27
N LYS A 47 -3.51 -0.51 27.07
CA LYS A 47 -3.86 0.42 25.98
C LYS A 47 -3.81 1.88 26.42
N THR A 48 -2.79 2.24 27.18
CA THR A 48 -2.56 3.60 27.68
C THR A 48 -1.36 4.22 27.01
N HIS A 49 -1.40 5.54 26.80
CA HIS A 49 -0.26 6.28 26.31
C HIS A 49 0.95 6.18 27.26
N TYR A 50 2.15 6.05 26.71
CA TYR A 50 3.40 6.09 27.47
C TYR A 50 4.51 6.76 26.64
N SER A 51 5.34 7.58 27.27
CA SER A 51 6.46 8.24 26.61
C SER A 51 7.68 8.26 27.53
N HIS A 52 8.86 7.90 27.01
CA HIS A 52 10.13 7.94 27.73
C HIS A 52 11.30 8.10 26.77
N GLY A 53 12.04 9.21 26.92
CA GLY A 53 13.11 9.56 26.00
C GLY A 53 12.59 9.67 24.56
N ASP A 54 13.21 8.91 23.66
CA ASP A 54 12.85 8.86 22.24
C ASP A 54 11.71 7.89 21.89
N LEU A 55 11.18 7.15 22.88
CA LEU A 55 10.07 6.21 22.71
C LEU A 55 8.74 6.84 23.09
N GLU A 56 7.75 6.68 22.22
CA GLU A 56 6.37 7.12 22.40
C GLU A 56 5.41 6.01 21.95
N LEU A 57 4.59 5.51 22.88
CA LEU A 57 3.49 4.59 22.63
C LEU A 57 2.18 5.37 22.73
N ASP A 58 1.42 5.38 21.63
CA ASP A 58 0.04 5.83 21.61
C ASP A 58 -0.86 4.64 21.25
N CYS A 59 -2.07 4.63 21.79
CA CYS A 59 -3.03 3.56 21.64
C CYS A 59 -4.28 3.96 20.83
N HIS A 60 -4.31 5.18 20.29
CA HIS A 60 -5.38 5.66 19.43
C HIS A 60 -4.87 5.96 18.00
N PRO A 61 -5.48 5.40 16.93
CA PRO A 61 -6.69 4.56 16.90
C PRO A 61 -6.46 3.10 17.35
N PHE A 62 -5.21 2.65 17.31
CA PHE A 62 -4.74 1.36 17.81
C PHE A 62 -3.32 1.51 18.38
N PRO A 63 -2.82 0.55 19.19
CA PRO A 63 -1.45 0.57 19.71
C PRO A 63 -0.40 0.68 18.60
N HIS A 64 0.35 1.79 18.61
CA HIS A 64 1.47 2.04 17.73
C HIS A 64 2.57 2.78 18.51
N CYS A 65 3.81 2.34 18.30
CA CYS A 65 4.98 2.84 19.00
C CYS A 65 5.93 3.51 18.01
N ILE A 66 6.45 4.66 18.41
CA ILE A 66 7.38 5.50 17.67
C ILE A 66 8.67 5.56 18.48
N ILE A 67 9.78 5.14 17.89
CA ILE A 67 11.10 5.20 18.49
C ILE A 67 11.98 6.06 17.59
N ARG A 68 12.28 7.28 18.07
CA ARG A 68 13.17 8.23 17.39
C ARG A 68 14.63 7.84 17.65
N ASN A 69 15.54 8.29 16.78
CA ASN A 69 16.97 7.98 16.87
C ASN A 69 17.25 6.49 17.07
N PHE A 70 16.53 5.62 16.35
CA PHE A 70 16.48 4.19 16.63
C PHE A 70 17.86 3.51 16.58
N LEU A 71 18.71 3.94 15.65
CA LEU A 71 20.11 3.53 15.54
C LEU A 71 21.02 4.59 16.16
N ASP A 72 21.92 4.19 17.06
CA ASP A 72 22.75 5.13 17.84
C ASP A 72 23.84 5.84 17.01
N SER A 73 24.29 5.23 15.92
CA SER A 73 25.39 5.74 15.09
C SER A 73 24.88 6.44 13.84
N GLU A 74 25.03 7.76 13.77
CA GLU A 74 24.73 8.56 12.57
C GLU A 74 25.52 8.05 11.34
N THR A 75 26.79 7.70 11.51
CA THR A 75 27.62 7.14 10.44
C THR A 75 27.08 5.80 9.93
N PHE A 76 26.53 4.97 10.82
CA PHE A 76 25.87 3.72 10.40
C PHE A 76 24.63 4.01 9.56
N VAL A 77 23.82 4.99 9.96
CA VAL A 77 22.60 5.41 9.23
C VAL A 77 22.95 5.92 7.83
N GLU A 78 23.95 6.78 7.70
CA GLU A 78 24.42 7.32 6.40
C GLU A 78 24.92 6.20 5.45
N ASN A 79 25.72 5.28 5.98
CA ASN A 79 26.24 4.18 5.18
C ASN A 79 25.15 3.16 4.81
N LEU A 80 24.21 2.88 5.71
CA LEU A 80 23.03 2.06 5.43
C LEU A 80 22.21 2.69 4.31
N GLN A 81 21.93 4.00 4.37
CA GLN A 81 21.22 4.71 3.32
C GLN A 81 21.95 4.60 1.97
N THR A 82 23.28 4.73 1.98
CA THR A 82 24.13 4.57 0.79
C THR A 82 24.02 3.16 0.19
N GLU A 83 24.07 2.11 1.02
CA GLU A 83 23.90 0.73 0.57
C GLU A 83 22.52 0.49 -0.03
N LEU A 84 21.47 1.01 0.62
CA LEU A 84 20.08 0.84 0.16
C LEU A 84 19.78 1.59 -1.14
N LEU A 85 20.28 2.82 -1.29
CA LEU A 85 20.14 3.59 -2.53
C LEU A 85 20.90 2.95 -3.70
N GLY A 86 21.92 2.14 -3.42
CA GLY A 86 22.66 1.36 -4.41
C GLY A 86 21.96 0.07 -4.87
N LEU A 87 20.81 -0.29 -4.28
CA LEU A 87 20.05 -1.46 -4.68
C LEU A 87 19.27 -1.23 -5.98
N ASN A 88 18.93 -2.33 -6.65
CA ASN A 88 17.94 -2.31 -7.72
C ASN A 88 16.55 -2.20 -7.11
N PHE A 89 15.70 -1.37 -7.71
CA PHE A 89 14.30 -1.23 -7.34
C PHE A 89 13.42 -1.58 -8.53
N ASN A 90 12.38 -2.35 -8.26
CA ASN A 90 11.36 -2.75 -9.21
C ASN A 90 10.10 -1.93 -8.96
N GLU A 91 9.45 -1.47 -10.03
CA GLU A 91 8.15 -0.82 -9.92
C GLU A 91 7.10 -1.83 -9.48
N LYS A 92 6.27 -1.43 -8.51
CA LYS A 92 5.12 -2.19 -8.03
C LYS A 92 3.89 -1.33 -8.17
N SER A 93 2.90 -1.83 -8.89
CA SER A 93 1.64 -1.14 -9.13
C SER A 93 0.50 -2.14 -9.22
N ASN A 94 -0.53 -1.93 -8.42
CA ASN A 94 -1.84 -2.60 -8.51
C ASN A 94 -2.93 -1.61 -8.11
N ASP A 95 -4.14 -2.03 -7.78
CA ASP A 95 -5.19 -1.17 -7.25
C ASP A 95 -4.77 -0.45 -5.95
N LEU A 96 -4.15 -1.18 -5.02
CA LEU A 96 -3.80 -0.71 -3.68
C LEU A 96 -2.62 0.27 -3.64
N TYR A 97 -1.63 0.09 -4.51
CA TYR A 97 -0.37 0.83 -4.41
C TYR A 97 0.26 1.19 -5.74
N LYS A 98 1.18 2.15 -5.68
CA LYS A 98 2.17 2.44 -6.71
C LYS A 98 3.43 2.97 -6.02
N PHE A 99 4.53 2.24 -6.10
CA PHE A 99 5.84 2.66 -5.57
C PHE A 99 6.94 1.75 -6.13
N LYS A 100 8.19 1.96 -5.68
CA LYS A 100 9.33 1.14 -6.06
C LYS A 100 9.84 0.33 -4.85
N GLN A 101 10.08 -0.97 -5.03
CA GLN A 101 10.56 -1.85 -3.97
C GLN A 101 11.85 -2.58 -4.38
N SER A 102 12.79 -2.73 -3.46
CA SER A 102 13.94 -3.60 -3.66
C SER A 102 13.53 -5.07 -3.66
N ASP A 103 14.44 -5.95 -4.08
CA ASP A 103 14.33 -7.36 -3.71
C ASP A 103 14.34 -7.52 -2.17
N ASP A 104 13.83 -8.65 -1.68
CA ASP A 104 13.91 -9.04 -0.26
C ASP A 104 15.35 -8.98 0.27
N LEU A 105 15.53 -8.38 1.46
CA LEU A 105 16.86 -8.12 2.04
C LEU A 105 17.37 -9.29 2.89
N LYS A 106 16.60 -10.36 3.06
CA LYS A 106 16.96 -11.55 3.85
C LYS A 106 18.31 -12.16 3.50
N LYS A 107 18.69 -12.16 2.21
CA LYS A 107 19.92 -12.81 1.70
C LYS A 107 21.00 -11.81 1.28
N ARG A 108 20.76 -10.51 1.45
CA ARG A 108 21.73 -9.44 1.18
C ARG A 108 22.95 -9.55 2.11
N LYS A 109 24.12 -9.12 1.64
CA LYS A 109 25.44 -9.35 2.28
C LYS A 109 26.24 -8.07 2.49
N GLU A 110 25.68 -6.95 2.07
CA GLU A 110 26.18 -5.61 2.33
C GLU A 110 26.25 -5.42 3.87
N PRO A 111 27.36 -4.88 4.41
CA PRO A 111 27.66 -4.96 5.82
C PRO A 111 26.67 -4.22 6.72
N HIS A 112 26.15 -3.06 6.31
CA HIS A 112 25.17 -2.30 7.11
C HIS A 112 23.78 -2.93 7.03
N ILE A 113 23.36 -3.43 5.85
CA ILE A 113 22.11 -4.22 5.73
C ILE A 113 22.17 -5.48 6.62
N THR A 114 23.32 -6.16 6.65
CA THR A 114 23.52 -7.36 7.48
C THR A 114 23.49 -7.01 8.97
N GLY A 115 24.18 -5.94 9.37
CA GLY A 115 24.20 -5.43 10.74
C GLY A 115 22.81 -5.07 11.25
N LEU A 116 22.05 -4.32 10.45
CA LEU A 116 20.68 -3.95 10.79
C LEU A 116 19.79 -5.18 10.96
N ARG A 117 19.86 -6.15 10.03
CA ARG A 117 19.08 -7.39 10.13
C ARG A 117 19.37 -8.14 11.43
N ALA A 118 20.64 -8.23 11.82
CA ALA A 118 21.04 -8.90 13.06
C ALA A 118 20.48 -8.17 14.31
N ALA A 119 20.52 -6.84 14.33
CA ALA A 119 19.96 -6.06 15.42
C ALA A 119 18.43 -6.16 15.49
N LEU A 120 17.76 -6.00 14.35
CA LEU A 120 16.30 -5.93 14.24
C LEU A 120 15.63 -7.29 14.51
N PHE A 121 16.05 -8.36 13.82
CA PHE A 121 15.46 -9.70 13.97
C PHE A 121 16.12 -10.53 15.08
N GLY A 122 17.18 -10.03 15.70
CA GLY A 122 17.83 -10.62 16.88
C GLY A 122 17.39 -9.94 18.17
N ARG A 123 18.15 -8.90 18.56
CA ARG A 123 17.98 -8.20 19.84
C ARG A 123 16.62 -7.53 19.94
N PHE A 124 16.24 -6.73 18.94
CA PHE A 124 14.99 -5.97 18.97
C PHE A 124 13.75 -6.86 18.92
N ARG A 125 13.74 -7.91 18.08
CA ARG A 125 12.67 -8.92 18.08
C ARG A 125 12.44 -9.53 19.47
N SER A 126 13.54 -9.87 20.17
CA SER A 126 13.45 -10.45 21.52
C SER A 126 12.83 -9.46 22.51
N TRP A 127 13.30 -8.20 22.48
CA TRP A 127 12.73 -7.11 23.28
C TRP A 127 11.24 -6.91 23.00
N LEU A 128 10.84 -6.89 21.72
CA LEU A 128 9.46 -6.71 21.29
C LEU A 128 8.55 -7.86 21.73
N GLY A 129 9.04 -9.11 21.64
CA GLY A 129 8.33 -10.27 22.14
C GLY A 129 8.06 -10.20 23.64
N GLU A 130 9.03 -9.71 24.43
CA GLU A 130 8.84 -9.47 25.87
C GLU A 130 7.83 -8.37 26.17
N VAL A 131 7.85 -7.27 25.39
CA VAL A 131 6.90 -6.16 25.52
C VAL A 131 5.47 -6.62 25.23
N LEU A 132 5.27 -7.39 24.16
CA LEU A 132 3.95 -7.87 23.76
C LEU A 132 3.51 -9.11 24.56
N GLY A 133 4.42 -9.78 25.25
CA GLY A 133 4.14 -11.05 25.91
C GLY A 133 3.83 -12.19 24.94
N VAL A 134 4.38 -12.14 23.73
CA VAL A 134 4.19 -13.14 22.67
C VAL A 134 5.55 -13.57 22.13
N GLU A 135 5.68 -14.85 21.78
CA GLU A 135 6.88 -15.33 21.08
C GLU A 135 6.80 -14.96 19.61
N LEU A 136 7.76 -14.15 19.14
CA LEU A 136 7.91 -13.78 17.74
C LEU A 136 8.89 -14.72 17.05
N GLU A 137 8.57 -15.14 15.83
CA GLU A 137 9.40 -16.02 15.03
C GLU A 137 10.70 -15.33 14.55
N PRO A 138 11.80 -16.07 14.37
CA PRO A 138 13.05 -15.53 13.82
C PRO A 138 13.01 -15.24 12.32
N THR A 139 11.82 -15.33 11.69
CA THR A 139 11.61 -15.08 10.26
C THR A 139 12.03 -13.66 9.91
N VAL A 140 12.98 -13.55 8.99
CA VAL A 140 13.43 -12.27 8.43
C VAL A 140 12.53 -11.93 7.23
N ASP A 141 11.76 -10.87 7.40
CA ASP A 141 10.85 -10.32 6.40
C ASP A 141 11.01 -8.80 6.37
N ILE A 142 11.81 -8.33 5.42
CA ILE A 142 12.20 -6.92 5.32
C ILE A 142 12.55 -6.56 3.87
N SER A 143 11.99 -5.44 3.41
CA SER A 143 12.24 -4.87 2.09
C SER A 143 12.57 -3.38 2.21
N CYS A 144 13.19 -2.82 1.17
CA CYS A 144 13.38 -1.38 1.04
C CYS A 144 12.35 -0.82 0.06
N ALA A 145 11.64 0.23 0.46
CA ALA A 145 10.66 0.92 -0.37
C ALA A 145 11.11 2.35 -0.65
N ARG A 146 10.83 2.79 -1.87
CA ARG A 146 11.02 4.16 -2.36
C ARG A 146 9.70 4.67 -2.88
N TYR A 147 9.26 5.79 -2.32
CA TYR A 147 8.14 6.56 -2.81
C TYR A 147 8.66 7.90 -3.33
N GLU A 148 8.36 8.19 -4.60
CA GLU A 148 8.65 9.43 -5.30
C GLU A 148 7.33 10.11 -5.67
N TYR A 149 7.38 11.26 -6.33
CA TYR A 149 6.18 12.00 -6.72
C TYR A 149 5.10 11.11 -7.35
N THR A 150 3.87 11.21 -6.85
CA THR A 150 2.67 10.41 -7.18
C THR A 150 2.60 8.99 -6.63
N ASP A 151 3.66 8.49 -5.99
CA ASP A 151 3.62 7.17 -5.36
C ASP A 151 2.76 7.19 -4.08
N VAL A 152 2.06 6.09 -3.82
CA VAL A 152 1.04 5.94 -2.77
C VAL A 152 0.88 4.47 -2.38
N LEU A 153 0.45 4.23 -1.14
CA LEU A 153 -0.06 2.93 -0.68
C LEU A 153 -1.35 3.20 0.09
N LEU A 154 -2.50 2.81 -0.47
CA LEU A 154 -3.83 3.17 0.02
C LEU A 154 -4.22 2.37 1.28
N CYS A 155 -5.41 2.65 1.81
CA CYS A 155 -5.91 2.07 3.06
C CYS A 155 -5.94 0.54 3.04
N HIS A 156 -5.23 -0.09 3.99
CA HIS A 156 -5.16 -1.54 4.22
C HIS A 156 -4.85 -1.84 5.70
N ASP A 157 -5.02 -3.09 6.13
CA ASP A 157 -4.83 -3.54 7.53
C ASP A 157 -3.55 -4.36 7.76
N ASP A 158 -2.78 -4.61 6.69
CA ASP A 158 -1.58 -5.47 6.65
C ASP A 158 -1.81 -6.95 6.94
N GLU A 159 -3.07 -7.39 6.99
CA GLU A 159 -3.43 -8.72 7.45
C GLU A 159 -3.00 -9.81 6.45
N LEU A 160 -2.08 -10.66 6.91
CA LEU A 160 -1.66 -11.89 6.24
C LEU A 160 -1.25 -12.88 7.33
N GLU A 161 -1.54 -14.17 7.14
CA GLU A 161 -1.20 -15.20 8.13
C GLU A 161 0.27 -15.13 8.56
N GLY A 162 0.50 -15.16 9.88
CA GLY A 162 1.83 -15.09 10.47
C GLY A 162 2.32 -13.67 10.75
N ARG A 163 1.80 -12.63 10.09
CA ARG A 163 2.21 -11.23 10.39
C ARG A 163 1.65 -10.80 11.73
N ARG A 164 2.54 -10.48 12.69
CA ARG A 164 2.13 -10.09 14.04
C ARG A 164 2.35 -8.60 14.33
N VAL A 165 3.49 -8.06 13.89
CA VAL A 165 3.85 -6.65 14.10
C VAL A 165 4.43 -6.09 12.81
N ALA A 166 3.83 -5.04 12.28
CA ALA A 166 4.39 -4.28 11.18
C ALA A 166 5.43 -3.28 11.72
N PHE A 167 6.49 -3.03 10.96
CA PHE A 167 7.46 -1.99 11.30
C PHE A 167 7.89 -1.20 10.05
N ILE A 168 8.24 0.05 10.27
CA ILE A 168 8.75 0.97 9.26
C ILE A 168 9.89 1.79 9.88
N LEU A 169 11.11 1.67 9.34
CA LEU A 169 12.26 2.50 9.67
C LEU A 169 12.49 3.53 8.55
N TYR A 170 12.32 4.80 8.87
CA TYR A 170 12.44 5.90 7.92
C TYR A 170 13.90 6.35 7.74
N LEU A 171 14.32 6.48 6.48
CA LEU A 171 15.63 6.94 6.06
C LEU A 171 15.50 8.12 5.08
N VAL A 172 14.62 9.06 5.43
CA VAL A 172 14.21 10.19 4.59
C VAL A 172 15.11 11.43 4.83
N PRO A 173 15.27 12.33 3.83
CA PRO A 173 15.79 13.68 4.08
C PRO A 173 14.80 14.49 4.95
N PRO A 174 15.11 15.75 5.33
CA PRO A 174 14.15 16.61 6.02
C PRO A 174 12.79 16.64 5.32
N TRP A 175 11.76 16.18 6.04
CA TRP A 175 10.41 15.95 5.52
C TRP A 175 9.39 16.82 6.24
N GLN A 176 8.40 17.30 5.51
CA GLN A 176 7.32 18.13 6.01
C GLN A 176 5.97 17.55 5.60
N ILE A 177 4.90 17.98 6.27
CA ILE A 177 3.54 17.53 5.94
C ILE A 177 3.14 17.86 4.50
N SER A 178 3.65 18.96 3.93
CA SER A 178 3.40 19.37 2.54
C SER A 178 4.09 18.48 1.50
N ASP A 179 5.09 17.68 1.90
CA ASP A 179 5.75 16.73 1.00
C ASP A 179 4.88 15.47 0.76
N GLY A 180 3.79 15.30 1.51
CA GLY A 180 2.97 14.09 1.50
C GLY A 180 3.71 12.89 2.11
N GLY A 181 3.38 11.67 1.70
CA GLY A 181 4.08 10.47 2.18
C GLY A 181 3.92 10.18 3.68
N THR A 182 2.90 10.75 4.33
CA THR A 182 2.57 10.52 5.74
C THR A 182 2.09 9.09 5.94
N LEU A 183 2.38 8.51 7.11
CA LEU A 183 1.71 7.30 7.56
C LEU A 183 0.41 7.72 8.27
N ASP A 184 -0.71 7.53 7.59
CA ASP A 184 -2.03 7.88 8.11
C ASP A 184 -2.68 6.67 8.76
N LEU A 185 -3.25 6.84 9.94
CA LEU A 185 -3.92 5.81 10.73
C LEU A 185 -5.43 6.11 10.80
N TYR A 186 -6.25 5.10 10.52
CA TYR A 186 -7.70 5.23 10.46
C TYR A 186 -8.37 4.84 11.78
N SER A 187 -9.42 5.58 12.10
CA SER A 187 -10.47 5.11 13.01
C SER A 187 -11.32 4.05 12.33
N ILE A 188 -12.08 3.29 13.12
CA ILE A 188 -13.03 2.30 12.64
C ILE A 188 -14.47 2.67 13.01
N ASP A 189 -15.43 2.17 12.23
CA ASP A 189 -16.85 2.25 12.55
C ASP A 189 -17.32 1.05 13.41
N SER A 190 -18.64 0.95 13.64
CA SER A 190 -19.24 -0.16 14.39
C SER A 190 -19.15 -1.53 13.70
N ASN A 191 -18.82 -1.57 12.42
CA ASN A 191 -18.64 -2.77 11.61
C ASN A 191 -17.16 -3.15 11.45
N PHE A 192 -16.27 -2.52 12.22
CA PHE A 192 -14.82 -2.69 12.12
C PHE A 192 -14.26 -2.32 10.74
N GLN A 193 -14.92 -1.41 10.01
CA GLN A 193 -14.45 -0.89 8.74
C GLN A 193 -13.74 0.46 8.93
N PRO A 194 -12.72 0.80 8.13
CA PRO A 194 -12.03 2.09 8.23
C PRO A 194 -13.00 3.25 7.94
N GLN A 195 -13.00 4.27 8.81
CA GLN A 195 -13.92 5.41 8.71
C GLN A 195 -13.21 6.68 8.24
N SER A 196 -12.25 7.17 9.02
CA SER A 196 -11.51 8.40 8.71
C SER A 196 -10.12 8.40 9.33
N ILE A 197 -9.20 9.09 8.67
CA ILE A 197 -7.85 9.35 9.20
C ILE A 197 -7.98 10.18 10.47
N VAL A 198 -7.42 9.68 11.57
CA VAL A 198 -7.40 10.37 12.87
C VAL A 198 -5.99 10.72 13.34
N LYS A 199 -4.96 10.13 12.71
CA LYS A 199 -3.57 10.43 12.98
C LYS A 199 -2.75 10.37 11.70
N SER A 200 -1.84 11.32 11.50
CA SER A 200 -0.92 11.36 10.37
C SER A 200 0.49 11.57 10.90
N LEU A 201 1.34 10.56 10.70
CA LEU A 201 2.73 10.56 11.15
C LEU A 201 3.63 11.02 10.00
N ILE A 202 4.37 12.10 10.22
CA ILE A 202 5.35 12.62 9.27
C ILE A 202 6.62 11.76 9.39
N PRO A 203 7.13 11.18 8.30
CA PRO A 203 8.36 10.39 8.36
C PRO A 203 9.56 11.28 8.70
N SER A 204 10.43 10.81 9.56
CA SER A 204 11.67 11.50 9.95
C SER A 204 12.85 10.54 9.95
N LEU A 205 14.05 11.04 9.60
CA LEU A 205 15.27 10.25 9.56
C LEU A 205 15.46 9.45 10.87
N ASN A 206 15.87 8.19 10.75
CA ASN A 206 16.20 7.29 11.86
C ASN A 206 15.06 7.13 12.87
N THR A 207 13.82 7.13 12.39
CA THR A 207 12.62 6.92 13.22
C THR A 207 11.98 5.59 12.85
N LEU A 208 11.85 4.70 13.84
CA LEU A 208 11.12 3.45 13.72
C LEU A 208 9.68 3.67 14.19
N VAL A 209 8.71 3.23 13.39
CA VAL A 209 7.31 3.09 13.79
C VAL A 209 6.93 1.61 13.73
N LEU A 210 6.20 1.12 14.72
CA LEU A 210 5.70 -0.25 14.75
C LEU A 210 4.30 -0.33 15.36
N PHE A 211 3.49 -1.27 14.91
CA PHE A 211 2.14 -1.52 15.42
C PHE A 211 1.75 -2.99 15.23
N GLU A 212 0.86 -3.49 16.08
CA GLU A 212 0.33 -4.85 15.93
C GLU A 212 -0.56 -4.93 14.68
N VAL A 213 -0.33 -5.97 13.86
CA VAL A 213 -1.24 -6.31 12.76
C VAL A 213 -2.51 -6.90 13.37
N SER A 214 -3.65 -6.30 13.05
CA SER A 214 -4.94 -6.65 13.61
C SER A 214 -6.06 -6.31 12.62
N PRO A 215 -7.28 -6.83 12.83
CA PRO A 215 -8.44 -6.51 11.97
C PRO A 215 -8.88 -5.03 12.01
N VAL A 216 -8.19 -4.17 12.77
CA VAL A 216 -8.51 -2.75 12.95
C VAL A 216 -7.30 -1.85 12.74
N SER A 217 -6.13 -2.39 12.35
CA SER A 217 -4.90 -1.62 12.13
C SER A 217 -4.86 -0.96 10.75
N PHE A 218 -5.98 -0.34 10.34
CA PHE A 218 -6.11 0.30 9.04
C PHE A 218 -5.22 1.53 8.93
N HIS A 219 -4.41 1.57 7.88
CA HIS A 219 -3.45 2.63 7.63
C HIS A 219 -3.16 2.79 6.13
N GLN A 220 -2.55 3.92 5.76
CA GLN A 220 -2.05 4.17 4.41
C GLN A 220 -0.74 4.95 4.45
N VAL A 221 0.00 4.93 3.34
CA VAL A 221 1.02 5.93 3.03
C VAL A 221 0.39 6.92 2.06
N SER A 222 0.15 8.16 2.52
CA SER A 222 -0.43 9.19 1.66
C SER A 222 0.46 9.48 0.46
N GLU A 223 -0.14 9.98 -0.62
CA GLU A 223 0.59 10.29 -1.84
C GLU A 223 1.80 11.21 -1.56
N VAL A 224 2.95 10.90 -2.15
CA VAL A 224 4.11 11.79 -2.12
C VAL A 224 3.90 12.93 -3.12
N LEU A 225 3.94 14.17 -2.62
CA LEU A 225 3.62 15.40 -3.36
C LEU A 225 4.87 16.21 -3.76
N THR A 226 6.02 15.92 -3.15
CA THR A 226 7.31 16.51 -3.53
C THR A 226 7.87 15.87 -4.80
N GLU A 227 8.37 16.69 -5.72
CA GLU A 227 9.01 16.25 -6.97
C GLU A 227 10.52 15.97 -6.83
N ASP A 228 11.16 16.53 -5.81
CA ASP A 228 12.61 16.59 -5.67
C ASP A 228 13.17 15.70 -4.55
N LYS A 229 12.31 15.13 -3.69
CA LYS A 229 12.72 14.26 -2.59
C LYS A 229 12.27 12.82 -2.80
N CYS A 230 12.99 11.90 -2.17
CA CYS A 230 12.67 10.48 -2.15
C CYS A 230 12.35 10.03 -0.73
N ARG A 231 11.16 9.48 -0.50
CA ARG A 231 10.78 8.86 0.76
C ARG A 231 11.32 7.43 0.78
N LEU A 232 12.50 7.25 1.37
CA LEU A 232 13.14 5.95 1.56
C LEU A 232 12.78 5.37 2.93
N SER A 233 12.38 4.10 2.94
CA SER A 233 12.12 3.37 4.19
C SER A 233 12.46 1.89 4.07
N LEU A 234 12.87 1.31 5.19
CA LEU A 234 12.84 -0.14 5.36
C LEU A 234 11.53 -0.52 6.06
N SER A 235 10.84 -1.52 5.54
CA SER A 235 9.60 -2.00 6.16
C SER A 235 9.47 -3.51 6.04
N GLY A 236 8.67 -4.09 6.94
CA GLY A 236 8.42 -5.51 6.97
C GLY A 236 7.63 -5.89 8.22
N TRP A 237 7.67 -7.19 8.54
CA TRP A 237 6.89 -7.75 9.64
C TRP A 237 7.72 -8.64 10.54
N PHE A 238 7.45 -8.56 11.84
CA PHE A 238 7.79 -9.64 12.77
C PHE A 238 6.66 -10.66 12.73
N HIS A 239 7.04 -11.92 12.51
CA HIS A 239 6.10 -13.02 12.42
C HIS A 239 5.80 -13.62 13.79
N GLY A 240 4.62 -14.21 13.96
CA GLY A 240 4.17 -14.83 15.21
C GLY A 240 2.72 -15.32 15.12
N PRO A 241 2.13 -15.77 16.23
CA PRO A 241 0.75 -16.25 16.25
C PRO A 241 -0.24 -15.16 15.79
N SER A 242 -0.97 -15.42 14.69
CA SER A 242 -1.98 -14.50 14.16
C SER A 242 -3.05 -14.16 15.20
N LEU A 243 -3.56 -12.93 15.17
CA LEU A 243 -4.76 -12.56 15.92
C LEU A 243 -6.01 -13.17 15.27
N GLU A 244 -7.02 -13.49 16.09
CA GLU A 244 -8.30 -13.94 15.57
C GLU A 244 -9.00 -12.81 14.80
N ARG A 245 -9.37 -13.08 13.55
CA ARG A 245 -10.19 -12.18 12.74
C ARG A 245 -11.67 -12.42 13.02
N PRO A 246 -12.46 -11.38 13.33
CA PRO A 246 -13.91 -11.47 13.27
C PRO A 246 -14.38 -11.90 11.86
N PRO A 247 -15.59 -12.46 11.73
CA PRO A 247 -16.20 -12.69 10.42
C PRO A 247 -16.19 -11.41 9.59
N ARG A 248 -15.81 -11.53 8.31
CA ARG A 248 -15.74 -10.39 7.40
C ARG A 248 -17.10 -9.71 7.29
N HIS A 249 -17.11 -8.39 7.30
CA HIS A 249 -18.31 -7.62 7.04
C HIS A 249 -18.74 -7.84 5.59
N ILE A 250 -20.05 -8.02 5.38
CA ILE A 250 -20.64 -8.17 4.06
C ILE A 250 -21.52 -6.95 3.84
N GLU A 251 -21.15 -6.12 2.86
CA GLU A 251 -21.92 -4.94 2.50
C GLU A 251 -23.28 -5.33 1.92
N ALA A 252 -24.26 -4.44 2.12
CA ALA A 252 -25.58 -4.64 1.54
C ALA A 252 -25.50 -4.53 0.00
N PRO A 253 -26.12 -5.46 -0.75
CA PRO A 253 -26.10 -5.40 -2.20
C PRO A 253 -26.69 -4.10 -2.75
N VAL A 254 -26.09 -3.56 -3.81
CA VAL A 254 -26.61 -2.38 -4.51
C VAL A 254 -27.99 -2.68 -5.08
N SER A 255 -28.93 -1.75 -4.86
CA SER A 255 -30.29 -1.87 -5.38
C SER A 255 -30.30 -1.89 -6.92
N ARG A 256 -30.92 -2.92 -7.50
CA ARG A 256 -31.05 -3.08 -8.95
C ARG A 256 -32.48 -2.78 -9.38
N SER A 257 -32.62 -2.07 -10.49
CA SER A 257 -33.91 -1.69 -11.05
C SER A 257 -34.12 -2.35 -12.41
N PRO A 258 -35.32 -2.84 -12.74
CA PRO A 258 -35.63 -3.23 -14.10
C PRO A 258 -35.62 -2.01 -15.02
N HIS A 259 -35.56 -2.25 -16.34
CA HIS A 259 -35.72 -1.17 -17.32
C HIS A 259 -37.02 -0.40 -17.06
N LEU A 260 -36.95 0.93 -17.13
CA LEU A 260 -38.15 1.75 -17.09
C LEU A 260 -39.06 1.34 -18.25
N PRO A 261 -40.37 1.10 -18.00
CA PRO A 261 -41.30 0.87 -19.08
C PRO A 261 -41.21 2.02 -20.07
N ARG A 262 -40.99 1.72 -21.35
CA ARG A 262 -41.14 2.74 -22.40
C ARG A 262 -42.52 3.38 -22.25
N ASP A 263 -42.63 4.67 -22.46
CA ASP A 263 -43.95 5.28 -22.70
C ASP A 263 -44.47 4.76 -24.05
N VAL A 264 -45.15 3.60 -24.01
CA VAL A 264 -45.68 2.91 -25.20
C VAL A 264 -47.08 3.39 -25.53
N SER A 265 -47.32 4.70 -25.45
CA SER A 265 -48.52 5.30 -26.04
C SER A 265 -48.58 5.17 -27.58
N LEU A 266 -47.54 4.59 -28.23
CA LEU A 266 -47.44 4.42 -29.69
C LEU A 266 -47.32 2.99 -30.24
N VAL A 267 -47.32 1.92 -29.44
CA VAL A 267 -47.32 0.53 -29.97
C VAL A 267 -48.40 -0.32 -29.30
N LYS A 268 -49.66 0.04 -29.55
CA LYS A 268 -50.81 -0.81 -29.27
C LYS A 268 -51.23 -1.49 -30.57
N HIS A 269 -50.82 -2.74 -30.85
CA HIS A 269 -51.76 -3.83 -31.24
C HIS A 269 -51.20 -5.18 -31.70
N ALA A 270 -49.91 -5.51 -31.59
CA ALA A 270 -49.49 -6.88 -31.83
C ALA A 270 -48.24 -7.17 -31.02
N HIS A 271 -48.34 -8.00 -29.97
CA HIS A 271 -47.23 -8.76 -29.32
C HIS A 271 -47.58 -9.37 -27.95
N ARG A 272 -48.85 -9.35 -27.50
CA ARG A 272 -49.22 -9.78 -26.13
C ARG A 272 -49.02 -11.26 -25.77
N ARG A 273 -48.74 -12.16 -26.72
CA ARG A 273 -48.55 -13.62 -26.46
C ARG A 273 -47.11 -14.12 -26.57
N VAL A 274 -46.19 -13.34 -27.15
CA VAL A 274 -44.76 -13.72 -27.26
C VAL A 274 -43.95 -13.07 -26.14
N GLU A 275 -44.28 -11.83 -25.75
CA GLU A 275 -43.64 -11.18 -24.59
C GLU A 275 -43.87 -11.91 -23.27
N SER A 276 -45.04 -12.51 -23.04
CA SER A 276 -45.32 -13.19 -21.76
C SER A 276 -44.56 -14.51 -21.59
N TYR A 277 -44.09 -15.10 -22.70
CA TYR A 277 -43.32 -16.34 -22.70
C TYR A 277 -41.80 -16.09 -22.66
N LEU A 278 -41.34 -14.94 -23.19
CA LEU A 278 -39.93 -14.50 -23.09
C LEU A 278 -39.59 -13.78 -21.78
N LYS A 279 -40.54 -13.03 -21.18
CA LYS A 279 -40.39 -12.42 -19.83
C LYS A 279 -40.41 -13.45 -18.69
N GLN A 280 -40.58 -14.72 -19.00
CA GLN A 280 -40.81 -15.78 -18.02
C GLN A 280 -39.52 -16.46 -17.52
N ILE A 281 -38.34 -16.07 -18.01
CA ILE A 281 -37.09 -16.77 -17.67
C ILE A 281 -36.13 -15.88 -16.85
N PHE A 282 -35.84 -14.64 -17.24
CA PHE A 282 -35.17 -13.63 -16.39
C PHE A 282 -35.64 -12.23 -16.78
N THR A 283 -35.72 -11.29 -15.81
CA THR A 283 -36.01 -9.88 -16.08
C THR A 283 -34.71 -9.10 -15.92
N PRO A 284 -34.12 -8.56 -17.01
CA PRO A 284 -32.88 -7.82 -16.92
C PRO A 284 -33.02 -6.61 -16.00
N VAL A 285 -32.00 -6.41 -15.18
CA VAL A 285 -31.92 -5.31 -14.21
C VAL A 285 -30.60 -4.55 -14.39
N CYS A 286 -30.56 -3.31 -13.94
CA CYS A 286 -29.33 -2.54 -13.86
C CYS A 286 -29.23 -1.75 -12.55
N CYS A 287 -28.01 -1.39 -12.21
CA CYS A 287 -27.72 -0.28 -11.31
C CYS A 287 -26.87 0.74 -12.08
N GLY A 288 -26.98 2.01 -11.71
CA GLY A 288 -26.25 3.06 -12.37
C GLY A 288 -26.05 4.27 -11.48
N GLU A 289 -24.92 4.93 -11.67
CA GLU A 289 -24.50 6.10 -10.93
C GLU A 289 -23.81 7.11 -11.83
N LEU A 290 -23.92 8.37 -11.46
CA LEU A 290 -23.12 9.46 -12.03
C LEU A 290 -21.97 9.72 -11.06
N ARG A 291 -20.74 9.47 -11.49
CA ARG A 291 -19.55 9.60 -10.65
C ARG A 291 -18.78 10.87 -11.00
N ARG A 292 -18.07 11.42 -10.02
CA ARG A 292 -17.09 12.49 -10.19
C ARG A 292 -15.76 12.03 -9.60
N TRP A 293 -14.74 11.97 -10.44
CA TRP A 293 -13.37 11.67 -10.09
C TRP A 293 -12.52 12.93 -10.07
N SER A 294 -11.73 13.08 -9.03
CA SER A 294 -10.71 14.12 -8.86
C SER A 294 -9.53 13.54 -8.09
N HIS A 295 -8.47 14.33 -7.91
CA HIS A 295 -7.31 13.97 -7.07
C HIS A 295 -7.74 13.28 -5.76
N GLY A 296 -7.13 12.13 -5.47
CA GLY A 296 -7.44 11.27 -4.33
C GLY A 296 -8.58 10.26 -4.54
N GLY A 297 -9.29 10.30 -5.67
CA GLY A 297 -10.34 9.32 -5.99
C GLY A 297 -9.78 7.97 -6.44
N TYR A 298 -10.34 6.86 -5.92
CA TYR A 298 -9.97 5.49 -6.28
C TYR A 298 -11.10 4.51 -5.95
N THR A 299 -10.98 3.27 -6.44
CA THR A 299 -11.62 2.09 -5.83
C THR A 299 -10.57 1.00 -5.61
N LEU A 300 -10.85 0.04 -4.73
CA LEU A 300 -9.97 -1.10 -4.45
C LEU A 300 -10.74 -2.40 -4.62
N LEU A 301 -10.00 -3.46 -4.92
CA LEU A 301 -10.54 -4.81 -4.88
C LEU A 301 -10.65 -5.24 -3.41
N HIS A 302 -11.79 -5.82 -3.03
CA HIS A 302 -11.98 -6.38 -1.70
C HIS A 302 -12.64 -7.75 -1.75
N ASP A 303 -12.34 -8.58 -0.76
CA ASP A 303 -12.74 -9.98 -0.73
C ASP A 303 -14.26 -10.22 -0.86
N ALA A 304 -15.07 -9.30 -0.30
CA ALA A 304 -16.52 -9.40 -0.37
C ALA A 304 -17.07 -9.20 -1.79
N GLU A 305 -16.38 -8.40 -2.63
CA GLU A 305 -16.72 -8.22 -4.04
C GLU A 305 -16.35 -9.48 -4.84
N ALA A 306 -15.16 -10.05 -4.60
CA ALA A 306 -14.73 -11.29 -5.24
C ALA A 306 -15.70 -12.45 -4.96
N ALA A 307 -16.18 -12.58 -3.72
CA ALA A 307 -17.16 -13.61 -3.35
C ALA A 307 -18.55 -13.40 -3.99
N GLN A 308 -18.86 -12.18 -4.44
CA GLN A 308 -20.13 -11.80 -5.06
C GLN A 308 -20.03 -11.61 -6.57
N ALA A 309 -18.87 -11.92 -7.17
CA ALA A 309 -18.65 -11.76 -8.60
C ALA A 309 -19.66 -12.59 -9.41
N GLU A 310 -20.29 -11.93 -10.37
CA GLU A 310 -21.34 -12.49 -11.22
C GLU A 310 -21.19 -11.98 -12.65
N TYR A 311 -21.86 -12.66 -13.58
CA TYR A 311 -21.92 -12.23 -14.97
C TYR A 311 -22.62 -10.87 -15.07
N ALA A 312 -21.94 -9.91 -15.68
CA ALA A 312 -22.44 -8.55 -15.80
C ALA A 312 -21.85 -7.84 -17.00
N LEU A 313 -22.60 -6.90 -17.57
CA LEU A 313 -22.12 -5.97 -18.59
C LEU A 313 -21.91 -4.60 -17.97
N ASP A 314 -20.66 -4.17 -17.89
CA ASP A 314 -20.29 -2.84 -17.45
C ASP A 314 -20.37 -1.85 -18.63
N LEU A 315 -20.90 -0.68 -18.34
CA LEU A 315 -20.93 0.49 -19.22
C LEU A 315 -20.26 1.65 -18.52
N VAL A 316 -19.29 2.28 -19.18
CA VAL A 316 -18.65 3.51 -18.72
C VAL A 316 -18.69 4.54 -19.85
N LEU A 317 -19.25 5.71 -19.57
CA LEU A 317 -19.30 6.85 -20.49
C LEU A 317 -18.68 8.08 -19.82
N PRO A 318 -17.39 8.38 -20.07
CA PRO A 318 -16.68 9.48 -19.44
C PRO A 318 -16.94 10.82 -20.14
N PHE A 319 -16.99 11.87 -19.34
CA PHE A 319 -17.07 13.28 -19.74
C PHE A 319 -16.07 14.10 -18.93
N SER A 320 -15.19 14.83 -19.60
CA SER A 320 -14.20 15.69 -18.94
C SER A 320 -14.22 17.09 -19.54
N SER A 321 -14.00 18.10 -18.71
CA SER A 321 -13.88 19.49 -19.15
C SER A 321 -12.55 19.78 -19.87
N ALA A 322 -11.57 18.89 -19.73
CA ALA A 322 -10.23 18.99 -20.32
C ALA A 322 -9.71 17.61 -20.73
N GLU A 323 -8.66 17.58 -21.54
CA GLU A 323 -7.97 16.34 -21.88
C GLU A 323 -7.45 15.62 -20.62
N TRP A 324 -7.79 14.34 -20.48
CA TRP A 324 -7.37 13.50 -19.35
C TRP A 324 -6.22 12.62 -19.79
N GLN A 325 -5.07 12.72 -19.13
CA GLN A 325 -3.89 11.95 -19.48
C GLN A 325 -3.85 10.65 -18.67
N SER A 326 -3.35 9.57 -19.28
CA SER A 326 -3.24 8.26 -18.63
C SER A 326 -2.38 8.30 -17.36
N GLU A 327 -1.38 9.18 -17.31
CA GLU A 327 -0.51 9.37 -16.15
C GLU A 327 -1.21 9.92 -14.91
N PHE A 328 -2.41 10.47 -15.04
CA PHE A 328 -3.19 10.99 -13.92
C PHE A 328 -3.87 9.88 -13.10
N GLY A 329 -3.95 8.65 -13.62
CA GLY A 329 -4.80 7.60 -13.07
C GLY A 329 -6.27 7.77 -13.49
N GLY A 330 -7.21 7.25 -12.70
CA GLY A 330 -8.65 7.31 -12.98
C GLY A 330 -9.13 6.39 -14.10
N TYR A 331 -8.24 5.59 -14.69
CA TYR A 331 -8.63 4.52 -15.61
C TYR A 331 -9.23 3.33 -14.86
N THR A 332 -10.13 2.61 -15.53
CA THR A 332 -10.69 1.37 -15.00
C THR A 332 -9.86 0.19 -15.48
N CYS A 333 -9.34 -0.60 -14.56
CA CYS A 333 -8.57 -1.80 -14.85
C CYS A 333 -9.41 -3.04 -14.50
N TYR A 334 -9.39 -4.04 -15.36
CA TYR A 334 -10.03 -5.34 -15.19
C TYR A 334 -8.93 -6.39 -15.00
N VAL A 335 -9.07 -7.22 -13.98
CA VAL A 335 -8.07 -8.22 -13.60
C VAL A 335 -8.74 -9.58 -13.40
N ALA A 336 -7.97 -10.64 -13.62
CA ALA A 336 -8.38 -11.98 -13.25
C ALA A 336 -8.35 -12.13 -11.72
N ASN A 337 -9.37 -12.77 -11.16
CA ASN A 337 -9.44 -13.06 -9.73
C ASN A 337 -8.36 -14.08 -9.36
N GLU A 338 -7.71 -13.89 -8.22
CA GLU A 338 -6.61 -14.74 -7.72
C GLU A 338 -5.34 -14.79 -8.59
N GLU A 339 -5.28 -14.02 -9.68
CA GLU A 339 -4.12 -13.91 -10.56
C GLU A 339 -3.62 -12.46 -10.60
N ASP A 340 -2.30 -12.25 -10.60
CA ASP A 340 -1.68 -10.93 -10.81
C ASP A 340 -1.71 -10.53 -12.31
N GLU A 341 -2.78 -10.88 -13.03
CA GLU A 341 -2.92 -10.66 -14.48
C GLU A 341 -3.93 -9.55 -14.79
N GLU A 342 -3.43 -8.47 -15.40
CA GLU A 342 -4.26 -7.42 -16.00
C GLU A 342 -4.85 -7.91 -17.34
N LEU A 343 -6.19 -7.93 -17.42
CA LEU A 343 -6.92 -8.38 -18.60
C LEU A 343 -7.20 -7.23 -19.57
N LEU A 344 -7.60 -6.07 -19.04
CA LEU A 344 -8.00 -4.90 -19.83
C LEU A 344 -7.90 -3.61 -19.01
N THR A 345 -7.38 -2.55 -19.62
CA THR A 345 -7.47 -1.19 -19.09
C THR A 345 -8.30 -0.29 -20.00
N VAL A 346 -9.29 0.39 -19.42
CA VAL A 346 -10.16 1.37 -20.07
C VAL A 346 -9.75 2.77 -19.61
N TYR A 347 -9.10 3.51 -20.50
CA TYR A 347 -8.70 4.89 -20.26
C TYR A 347 -9.88 5.85 -20.46
N PRO A 348 -10.04 6.88 -19.61
CA PRO A 348 -11.09 7.88 -19.79
C PRO A 348 -10.87 8.67 -21.08
N GLU A 349 -11.80 8.54 -22.03
CA GLU A 349 -11.84 9.32 -23.25
C GLU A 349 -13.21 10.01 -23.36
N ASN A 350 -13.17 11.32 -23.61
CA ASN A 350 -14.37 12.15 -23.57
C ASN A 350 -15.39 11.70 -24.64
N ASN A 351 -16.62 11.43 -24.21
CA ASN A 351 -17.70 10.97 -25.09
C ASN A 351 -17.43 9.61 -25.79
N SER A 352 -16.58 8.77 -25.19
CA SER A 352 -16.36 7.39 -25.64
C SER A 352 -17.14 6.40 -24.76
N LEU A 353 -17.91 5.50 -25.37
CA LEU A 353 -18.67 4.48 -24.66
C LEU A 353 -17.86 3.18 -24.56
N ALA A 354 -17.47 2.79 -23.35
CA ALA A 354 -16.86 1.50 -23.09
C ALA A 354 -17.92 0.49 -22.62
N LEU A 355 -17.90 -0.71 -23.21
CA LEU A 355 -18.75 -1.84 -22.84
C LEU A 355 -17.84 -3.05 -22.55
N VAL A 356 -17.89 -3.56 -21.32
CA VAL A 356 -17.04 -4.68 -20.90
C VAL A 356 -17.91 -5.74 -20.25
N TYR A 357 -17.91 -6.95 -20.82
CA TYR A 357 -18.61 -8.09 -20.25
C TYR A 357 -17.67 -8.84 -19.30
N ARG A 358 -18.08 -8.99 -18.04
CA ARG A 358 -17.34 -9.71 -17.01
C ARG A 358 -18.01 -11.04 -16.68
N ASP A 359 -17.18 -12.01 -16.33
CA ASP A 359 -17.61 -13.26 -15.70
C ASP A 359 -17.35 -13.23 -14.18
N LYS A 360 -17.48 -14.39 -13.54
CA LYS A 360 -17.31 -14.57 -12.08
C LYS A 360 -15.85 -14.51 -11.63
N GLU A 361 -14.90 -14.57 -12.55
CA GLU A 361 -13.47 -14.55 -12.25
C GLU A 361 -12.85 -13.22 -12.69
N THR A 362 -13.66 -12.23 -13.08
CA THR A 362 -13.20 -10.91 -13.48
C THR A 362 -13.61 -9.83 -12.49
N LEU A 363 -12.63 -9.18 -11.89
CA LEU A 363 -12.82 -8.02 -11.01
C LEU A 363 -12.37 -6.73 -11.68
N LYS A 364 -12.72 -5.58 -11.10
CA LYS A 364 -12.30 -4.29 -11.62
C LYS A 364 -12.03 -3.27 -10.53
N PHE A 365 -11.18 -2.31 -10.82
CA PHE A 365 -10.98 -1.15 -9.97
C PHE A 365 -10.71 0.11 -10.79
N VAL A 366 -10.89 1.28 -10.17
CA VAL A 366 -10.48 2.57 -10.72
C VAL A 366 -9.18 2.99 -10.05
N LYS A 367 -8.09 3.09 -10.83
CA LYS A 367 -6.77 3.45 -10.30
C LYS A 367 -6.79 4.84 -9.66
N HIS A 368 -6.12 4.98 -8.52
CA HIS A 368 -5.90 6.25 -7.83
C HIS A 368 -5.59 7.42 -8.76
N VAL A 369 -6.39 8.48 -8.65
CA VAL A 369 -6.18 9.75 -9.34
C VAL A 369 -5.14 10.57 -8.59
N ASN A 370 -3.94 10.65 -9.13
CA ASN A 370 -2.79 11.29 -8.47
C ASN A 370 -2.72 12.81 -8.71
N HIS A 371 -1.79 13.47 -8.03
CA HIS A 371 -1.64 14.92 -7.96
C HIS A 371 -1.31 15.57 -9.31
N ARG A 372 -0.82 14.81 -10.31
CA ARG A 372 -0.64 15.34 -11.69
C ARG A 372 -1.95 15.81 -12.33
N SER A 373 -3.09 15.25 -11.88
CA SER A 373 -4.41 15.73 -12.29
C SER A 373 -4.71 17.17 -11.83
N SER A 374 -4.02 17.65 -10.79
CA SER A 374 -4.19 18.98 -10.20
C SER A 374 -3.15 20.00 -10.68
N SER A 375 -2.01 19.56 -11.23
CA SER A 375 -0.98 20.47 -11.75
C SER A 375 -1.45 21.13 -13.05
N ASP A 376 -1.56 22.45 -13.00
CA ASP A 376 -2.17 23.31 -14.02
C ASP A 376 -1.31 23.37 -15.29
N SER A 377 -1.91 23.03 -16.44
CA SER A 377 -1.40 23.51 -17.74
C SER A 377 -2.09 24.84 -18.07
N GLY A 378 -1.80 25.87 -17.28
CA GLY A 378 -2.12 27.26 -17.58
C GLY A 378 -3.52 27.75 -17.18
N ASN A 379 -3.51 28.67 -16.20
CA ASN A 379 -4.46 29.78 -16.03
C ASN A 379 -5.90 29.47 -15.60
N SER A 380 -6.20 28.30 -15.04
CA SER A 380 -7.50 28.07 -14.38
C SER A 380 -7.32 27.39 -13.04
N SER A 381 -7.66 28.10 -11.96
CA SER A 381 -7.67 27.61 -10.58
C SER A 381 -8.74 26.54 -10.28
N THR A 382 -9.17 25.80 -11.29
CA THR A 382 -10.18 24.74 -11.18
C THR A 382 -9.50 23.38 -11.32
N CYS A 383 -9.46 22.60 -10.26
CA CYS A 383 -9.01 21.20 -10.30
C CYS A 383 -9.74 20.46 -11.45
N ARG A 384 -8.99 19.74 -12.28
CA ARG A 384 -9.58 18.89 -13.32
C ARG A 384 -10.45 17.84 -12.66
N ALA A 385 -11.65 17.65 -13.20
CA ALA A 385 -12.57 16.62 -12.75
C ALA A 385 -13.04 15.82 -13.97
N LEU A 386 -13.05 14.50 -13.81
CA LEU A 386 -13.61 13.56 -14.73
C LEU A 386 -14.98 13.13 -14.20
N TYR A 387 -16.01 13.23 -15.02
CA TYR A 387 -17.32 12.68 -14.71
C TYR A 387 -17.53 11.42 -15.53
N ASP A 388 -18.27 10.45 -15.02
CA ASP A 388 -18.71 9.33 -15.86
C ASP A 388 -20.12 8.87 -15.47
N PHE A 389 -20.84 8.36 -16.47
CA PHE A 389 -21.99 7.50 -16.21
C PHE A 389 -21.46 6.07 -16.12
N SER A 390 -21.60 5.44 -14.95
CA SER A 390 -21.25 4.04 -14.71
C SER A 390 -22.51 3.24 -14.51
N PHE A 391 -22.76 2.27 -15.39
CA PHE A 391 -23.91 1.36 -15.30
C PHE A 391 -23.41 -0.09 -15.32
N VAL A 392 -24.10 -0.94 -14.58
CA VAL A 392 -23.89 -2.39 -14.62
C VAL A 392 -25.24 -3.05 -14.95
N TYR A 393 -25.25 -3.87 -15.98
CA TYR A 393 -26.43 -4.61 -16.45
C TYR A 393 -26.28 -6.09 -16.13
N TYR A 394 -27.37 -6.71 -15.72
CA TYR A 394 -27.47 -8.12 -15.35
C TYR A 394 -28.59 -8.77 -16.15
N GLU A 395 -28.36 -10.02 -16.59
CA GLU A 395 -29.31 -10.79 -17.41
C GLU A 395 -30.50 -11.36 -16.62
#